data_AF-X0UBR1-F1
#
_entry.id   AF-X0UBR1-F1
#
_cell.length_a   1.000
_cell.length_b   1.000
_cell.length_c   1.000
_cell.angle_alpha   90.00
_cell.angle_beta   90.00
_cell.angle_gamma   90.00
#
_symmetry.space_group_name_H-M   'P 1'
#
loop_
_entity.id
_entity.type
_entity.pdbx_description
1 polymer ?
#
loop_
_entity_poly.entity_id
_entity_poly.type
_entity_poly.pdbx_seq_one_letter_code
_entity_poly.pdbx_strand_id
1 'polypeptide(L)'
;MDLDHLLSQMAEDAQRIRVLVDGISDRQAHWKPDPASWSILEVASHLLDEEKEDFRVRIDFILHRPDEPWPGIDPEGWVTQRKYNERDLGATVEGFLTAREESLAWLRGLSS
;
A
#
# COMPACT_ATOMS: atom_id res chain seq x y z
N MET A 1 4.62 -11.44 20.74
CA MET A 1 4.01 -10.98 19.48
C MET A 1 4.10 -12.14 18.53
N ASP A 2 2.95 -12.64 18.07
CA ASP A 2 2.88 -13.83 17.22
C ASP A 2 2.96 -13.39 15.76
N LEU A 3 4.05 -13.75 15.07
CA LEU A 3 4.28 -13.36 13.68
C LEU A 3 3.24 -13.99 12.75
N ASP A 4 2.81 -15.22 13.00
CA ASP A 4 1.79 -15.89 12.19
C ASP A 4 0.43 -15.18 12.30
N HIS A 5 0.12 -14.69 13.50
CA HIS A 5 -1.05 -13.87 13.72
C HIS A 5 -0.99 -12.54 12.94
N LEU A 6 0.16 -11.85 12.98
CA LEU A 6 0.34 -10.59 12.24
C LEU A 6 0.26 -10.80 10.72
N LEU A 7 0.88 -11.86 10.20
CA LEU A 7 0.82 -12.20 8.78
C LEU A 7 -0.60 -12.56 8.34
N SER A 8 -1.35 -13.27 9.18
CA SER A 8 -2.76 -13.56 8.92
C SER A 8 -3.60 -12.28 8.90
N GLN A 9 -3.40 -11.39 9.87
CA GLN A 9 -4.11 -10.12 9.92
C GLN A 9 -3.81 -9.24 8.70
N MET A 10 -2.55 -9.14 8.29
CA MET A 10 -2.14 -8.40 7.08
C MET A 10 -2.83 -8.95 5.81
N ALA A 11 -2.97 -10.27 5.69
CA ALA A 11 -3.66 -10.91 4.57
C ALA A 11 -5.16 -10.60 4.58
N GLU A 12 -5.80 -10.68 5.75
CA GLU A 12 -7.22 -10.37 5.91
C GLU A 12 -7.53 -8.89 5.63
N ASP A 13 -6.71 -7.98 6.14
CA ASP A 13 -6.92 -6.54 5.99
C ASP A 13 -6.84 -6.10 4.52
N ALA A 14 -5.95 -6.72 3.72
CA ALA A 14 -5.92 -6.49 2.28
C ALA A 14 -7.22 -6.91 1.59
N GLN A 15 -7.80 -8.04 1.99
CA GLN A 15 -9.11 -8.48 1.48
C GLN A 15 -10.25 -7.59 1.96
N ARG A 16 -10.20 -7.07 3.19
CA ARG A 16 -11.17 -6.09 3.70
C ARG A 16 -11.14 -4.81 2.87
N ILE A 17 -9.94 -4.31 2.53
CA ILE A 17 -9.78 -3.15 1.64
C ILE A 17 -10.41 -3.42 0.27
N ARG A 18 -10.14 -4.58 -0.35
CA ARG A 18 -10.76 -4.98 -1.63
C ARG A 18 -12.28 -4.96 -1.56
N VAL A 19 -12.88 -5.45 -0.47
CA VAL A 19 -14.34 -5.45 -0.28
C VAL A 19 -14.89 -4.04 -0.05
N LEU A 20 -14.18 -3.19 0.71
CA LEU A 20 -14.61 -1.82 0.97
C LEU A 20 -14.67 -0.95 -0.29
N VAL A 21 -13.85 -1.28 -1.30
CA VAL A 21 -13.80 -0.55 -2.57
C VAL A 21 -14.60 -1.22 -3.69
N ASP A 22 -15.22 -2.37 -3.43
CA ASP A 22 -16.03 -3.08 -4.40
C ASP A 22 -17.30 -2.29 -4.77
N GLY A 23 -17.66 -2.30 -6.05
CA GLY A 23 -18.82 -1.57 -6.57
C GLY A 23 -18.71 -0.04 -6.55
N ILE A 24 -17.57 0.53 -6.15
CA ILE A 24 -17.33 1.98 -6.23
C ILE A 24 -17.22 2.38 -7.71
N SER A 25 -18.08 3.31 -8.12
CA SER A 25 -18.01 3.86 -9.48
C SER A 25 -16.79 4.74 -9.68
N ASP A 26 -16.34 4.89 -10.92
CA ASP A 26 -15.25 5.79 -11.31
C ASP A 26 -15.41 7.22 -10.75
N ARG A 27 -16.63 7.77 -10.84
CA ARG A 27 -16.95 9.09 -10.28
C ARG A 27 -16.75 9.15 -8.76
N GLN A 28 -17.12 8.11 -8.02
CA GLN A 28 -16.95 8.06 -6.57
C GLN A 28 -15.48 7.86 -6.20
N ALA A 29 -14.74 7.05 -6.96
CA ALA A 29 -13.31 6.82 -6.77
C ALA A 29 -12.50 8.12 -6.85
N HIS A 30 -12.84 8.97 -7.83
CA HIS A 30 -12.17 10.24 -8.11
C HIS A 30 -12.67 11.44 -7.30
N TRP A 31 -13.79 11.30 -6.59
CA TRP A 31 -14.41 12.40 -5.87
C TRP A 31 -13.59 12.76 -4.62
N LYS A 32 -13.44 14.07 -4.41
CA LYS A 32 -12.78 14.66 -3.24
C LYS A 32 -13.81 15.49 -2.47
N PRO A 33 -13.91 15.35 -1.12
CA PRO A 33 -14.85 16.15 -0.34
C PRO A 33 -14.47 17.64 -0.32
N ASP A 34 -13.17 17.94 -0.40
CA ASP A 34 -12.60 19.27 -0.52
C ASP A 34 -11.22 19.16 -1.23
N PRO A 35 -10.60 20.29 -1.64
CA PRO A 35 -9.33 20.27 -2.35
C PRO A 35 -8.12 19.71 -1.56
N ALA A 36 -8.18 19.71 -0.23
CA ALA A 36 -7.09 19.26 0.64
C ALA A 36 -7.19 17.77 1.01
N SER A 37 -8.41 17.24 1.11
CA SER A 37 -8.66 15.82 1.35
C SER A 37 -8.24 14.94 0.16
N TRP A 38 -8.00 13.65 0.40
CA TRP A 38 -7.76 12.67 -0.66
C TRP A 38 -9.04 12.00 -1.15
N SER A 39 -9.09 11.65 -2.43
CA SER A 39 -10.10 10.75 -2.99
C SER A 39 -9.84 9.30 -2.55
N ILE A 40 -10.82 8.41 -2.78
CA ILE A 40 -10.65 6.97 -2.52
C ILE A 40 -9.52 6.40 -3.37
N LEU A 41 -9.40 6.83 -4.63
CA LEU A 41 -8.34 6.42 -5.53
C LEU A 41 -6.96 6.91 -5.07
N GLU A 42 -6.88 8.15 -4.55
CA GLU A 42 -5.63 8.69 -3.99
C GLU A 42 -5.19 7.90 -2.74
N VAL A 43 -6.13 7.53 -1.86
CA VAL A 43 -5.84 6.67 -0.70
C VAL A 43 -5.37 5.28 -1.14
N ALA A 44 -6.06 4.63 -2.09
CA ALA A 44 -5.66 3.32 -2.58
C ALA A 44 -4.28 3.33 -3.26
N SER A 45 -3.98 4.39 -4.01
CA SER A 45 -2.69 4.60 -4.66
C SER A 45 -1.57 4.81 -3.64
N HIS A 46 -1.85 5.55 -2.57
CA HIS A 46 -0.93 5.70 -1.45
C HIS A 46 -0.64 4.36 -0.78
N LEU A 47 -1.64 3.53 -0.50
CA LEU A 47 -1.44 2.20 0.09
C LEU A 47 -0.56 1.29 -0.78
N LEU A 48 -0.72 1.33 -2.10
CA LEU A 48 0.15 0.60 -3.03
C LEU A 48 1.60 1.06 -2.94
N ASP A 49 1.84 2.36 -2.99
CA ASP A 49 3.19 2.90 -2.99
C ASP A 49 3.86 2.71 -1.61
N GLU A 50 3.11 2.85 -0.50
CA GLU A 50 3.57 2.54 0.86
C GLU A 50 3.98 1.07 1.02
N GLU A 51 3.18 0.12 0.51
CA GLU A 51 3.52 -1.31 0.57
C GLU A 51 4.86 -1.62 -0.11
N LYS A 52 5.13 -0.94 -1.23
CA LYS A 52 6.28 -1.22 -2.09
C LYS A 52 7.54 -0.43 -1.72
N GLU A 53 7.38 0.84 -1.34
CA GLU A 53 8.49 1.80 -1.24
C GLU A 53 8.78 2.24 0.20
N ASP A 54 7.82 2.10 1.12
CA ASP A 54 8.06 2.30 2.54
C ASP A 54 8.14 0.97 3.27
N PHE A 55 7.01 0.31 3.54
CA PHE A 55 6.90 -0.85 4.42
C PHE A 55 7.94 -1.94 4.11
N ARG A 56 7.93 -2.51 2.90
CA ARG A 56 8.84 -3.60 2.53
C ARG A 56 10.31 -3.17 2.53
N VAL A 57 10.58 -1.95 2.06
CA VAL A 57 11.93 -1.39 2.01
C VAL A 57 12.48 -1.14 3.42
N ARG A 58 11.68 -0.61 4.34
CA ARG A 58 12.11 -0.36 5.73
C ARG A 58 12.48 -1.65 6.43
N ILE A 59 11.68 -2.70 6.31
CA ILE A 59 12.00 -3.99 6.92
C ILE A 59 13.28 -4.58 6.30
N ASP A 60 13.47 -4.49 4.98
CA ASP A 60 14.71 -4.95 4.32
C ASP A 60 15.95 -4.21 4.86
N PHE A 61 15.87 -2.88 4.99
CA PHE A 61 16.98 -2.08 5.52
C PHE A 61 17.29 -2.41 6.98
N ILE A 62 16.27 -2.58 7.82
CA ILE A 62 16.45 -2.97 9.22
C ILE A 62 17.18 -4.31 9.34
N LEU A 63 16.79 -5.29 8.51
CA LEU A 63 17.30 -6.65 8.62
C LEU A 63 18.67 -6.85 7.95
N HIS A 64 18.90 -6.18 6.82
CA HIS A 64 20.01 -6.51 5.94
C HIS A 64 21.01 -5.36 5.75
N ARG A 65 20.65 -4.11 6.10
CA ARG A 65 21.47 -2.92 5.82
C ARG A 65 21.44 -1.90 6.98
N PRO A 66 21.72 -2.32 8.24
CA PRO A 66 21.51 -1.46 9.41
C PRO A 66 22.38 -0.20 9.44
N ASP A 67 23.52 -0.21 8.73
CA ASP A 67 24.46 0.93 8.67
C ASP A 67 24.24 1.83 7.45
N GLU A 68 23.33 1.48 6.54
CA GLU A 68 23.00 2.30 5.37
C GLU A 68 21.95 3.36 5.70
N PRO A 69 22.10 4.60 5.19
CA PRO A 69 21.05 5.59 5.32
C PRO A 69 19.80 5.11 4.57
N TRP A 70 18.67 5.30 5.23
CA TRP A 70 17.37 4.94 4.70
C TRP A 70 17.03 5.78 3.46
N PRO A 71 16.44 5.18 2.40
CA PRO A 71 15.98 5.93 1.23
C PRO A 71 14.94 6.96 1.66
N GLY A 72 15.08 8.19 1.15
CA GLY A 72 14.07 9.23 1.33
C GLY A 72 12.81 8.92 0.53
N ILE A 73 11.66 9.20 1.12
CA ILE A 73 10.34 9.07 0.48
C ILE A 73 9.55 10.37 0.66
N ASP A 74 8.57 10.60 -0.21
CA ASP A 74 7.67 11.77 -0.15
C ASP A 74 6.20 11.34 -0.35
N PRO A 75 5.60 10.61 0.61
CA PRO A 75 4.30 9.98 0.40
C PRO A 75 3.18 10.98 0.10
N GLU A 76 3.18 12.12 0.79
CA GLU A 76 2.20 13.18 0.55
C GLU A 76 2.42 13.85 -0.80
N GLY A 77 3.67 14.16 -1.16
CA GLY A 77 3.98 14.76 -2.45
C GLY A 77 3.68 13.85 -3.64
N TRP A 78 3.88 12.54 -3.49
CA TRP A 78 3.63 11.54 -4.54
C TRP A 78 2.18 11.55 -5.04
N VAL A 79 1.21 11.89 -4.18
CA VAL A 79 -0.21 11.98 -4.58
C VAL A 79 -0.39 12.88 -5.80
N THR A 80 0.27 14.04 -5.79
CA THR A 80 0.22 14.99 -6.90
C THR A 80 1.26 14.69 -7.97
N GLN A 81 2.50 14.40 -7.58
CA GLN A 81 3.63 14.18 -8.50
C GLN A 81 3.39 12.98 -9.42
N ARG A 82 2.77 11.92 -8.90
CA ARG A 82 2.46 10.68 -9.63
C ARG A 82 1.02 10.63 -10.14
N LYS A 83 0.28 11.74 -10.03
CA LYS A 83 -1.08 11.91 -10.54
C LYS A 83 -2.02 10.77 -10.12
N TYR A 84 -2.09 10.49 -8.82
CA TYR A 84 -2.88 9.36 -8.32
C TYR A 84 -4.34 9.42 -8.78
N ASN A 85 -4.93 10.62 -8.80
CA ASN A 85 -6.31 10.83 -9.25
C ASN A 85 -6.49 10.80 -10.78
N GLU A 86 -5.50 10.33 -11.55
CA GLU A 86 -5.62 10.03 -12.99
C GLU A 86 -5.54 8.50 -13.25
N ARG A 87 -5.44 7.68 -12.19
CA ARG A 87 -5.31 6.21 -12.28
C ARG A 87 -6.69 5.52 -12.36
N ASP A 88 -6.66 4.19 -12.47
CA ASP A 88 -7.83 3.34 -12.32
C ASP A 88 -7.85 2.68 -10.94
N LEU A 89 -9.00 2.70 -10.26
CA LEU A 89 -9.14 2.15 -8.90
C LEU A 89 -8.96 0.64 -8.89
N GLY A 90 -9.55 -0.07 -9.85
CA GLY A 90 -9.44 -1.53 -9.94
C GLY A 90 -7.99 -1.97 -10.09
N ALA A 91 -7.27 -1.43 -11.07
CA ALA A 91 -5.87 -1.72 -11.32
C ALA A 91 -4.97 -1.34 -10.12
N THR A 92 -5.27 -0.23 -9.44
CA THR A 92 -4.51 0.20 -8.26
C THR A 92 -4.69 -0.78 -7.09
N VAL A 93 -5.91 -1.21 -6.83
CA VAL A 93 -6.22 -2.18 -5.76
C VAL A 93 -5.63 -3.54 -6.08
N GLU A 94 -5.73 -4.04 -7.31
CA GLU A 94 -5.08 -5.28 -7.74
C GLU A 94 -3.56 -5.21 -7.60
N GLY A 95 -2.96 -4.06 -7.93
CA GLY A 95 -1.54 -3.79 -7.69
C GLY A 95 -1.18 -3.89 -6.20
N PHE A 96 -2.00 -3.33 -5.31
CA PHE A 96 -1.79 -3.40 -3.86
C PHE A 96 -1.92 -4.83 -3.34
N LEU A 97 -2.92 -5.58 -3.79
CA LEU A 97 -3.11 -6.98 -3.41
C LEU A 97 -1.91 -7.84 -3.84
N THR A 98 -1.43 -7.65 -5.07
CA THR A 98 -0.23 -8.33 -5.58
C THR A 98 1.00 -7.99 -4.72
N ALA A 99 1.23 -6.70 -4.46
CA ALA A 99 2.35 -6.27 -3.61
C ALA A 99 2.27 -6.85 -2.18
N ARG A 100 1.07 -6.91 -1.60
CA ARG A 100 0.83 -7.54 -0.30
C ARG A 100 1.17 -9.02 -0.30
N GLU A 101 0.75 -9.77 -1.33
CA GLU A 101 1.06 -11.19 -1.45
C GLU A 101 2.58 -11.43 -1.53
N GLU A 102 3.30 -10.61 -2.27
CA GLU A 102 4.76 -10.65 -2.33
C GLU A 102 5.40 -10.37 -0.97
N SER A 103 4.95 -9.35 -0.26
CA SER A 103 5.42 -9.03 1.09
C SER A 103 5.18 -10.18 2.07
N LEU A 104 3.98 -10.78 2.04
CA LEU A 104 3.64 -11.93 2.90
C LEU A 104 4.51 -13.15 2.58
N ALA A 105 4.73 -13.45 1.29
CA ALA A 105 5.60 -14.55 0.89
C ALA A 105 7.04 -14.33 1.36
N TRP A 106 7.55 -13.10 1.21
CA TRP A 106 8.88 -12.73 1.67
C TRP A 106 9.02 -12.84 3.19
N LEU A 107 8.09 -12.27 3.96
CA LEU A 107 8.12 -12.31 5.42
C LEU A 107 8.05 -13.75 5.97
N ARG A 108 7.25 -14.63 5.37
CA ARG A 108 7.22 -16.06 5.73
C ARG A 108 8.57 -16.74 5.50
N GLY A 109 9.31 -16.31 4.49
CA GLY A 109 10.66 -16.82 4.22
C GLY A 109 11.73 -16.34 5.21
N LEU A 110 11.43 -15.34 6.04
CA LEU A 110 12.34 -14.88 7.11
C LEU A 110 12.21 -15.70 8.40
N SER A 111 11.07 -16.34 8.61
CA SER A 111 10.83 -17.23 9.74
C SER A 111 11.58 -18.54 9.55
N SER A 112 12.72 -18.69 10.23
CA SER A 112 13.43 -19.97 10.42
C SER A 112 13.17 -20.53 11.80
#